data_AF-A0A3B9HZH6-F1
#
_entry.id   AF-A0A3B9HZH6-F1
#
_cell.length_a   1.000
_cell.length_b   1.000
_cell.length_c   1.000
_cell.angle_alpha   90.00
_cell.angle_beta   90.00
_cell.angle_gamma   90.00
#
_symmetry.space_group_name_H-M   'P 1'
#
loop_
_entity.id
_entity.type
_entity.pdbx_description
1 polymer ?
#
loop_
_entity_poly.entity_id
_entity_poly.type
_entity_poly.pdbx_seq_one_letter_code
_entity_poly.pdbx_strand_id
1 'polypeptide(L)'
;MIFMQIYLQILFTNMRKLPKRLKILHRYLILRTVMKEISKALACIVTLILSGLYSLVMYPLYLCRNLGYHFRSPSVLLYATIFFIVDRYTKLLVVNHSHQLPIKVIDDLFTLTYVKNPGVAFGWFPDWRLPPIIMALTMIIIISYYSLKLPEEERLTRWSLALLVGGAIGNLYDRVVYGFVVDFFLFHFGSFDFPVFNIADIAIDVGVFMLFVDIFFLSPDEDEENNNESLASTSA
;
A
#
# COMPACT_ATOMS: atom_id res chain seq x y z
N MET A 1 -11.39 17.67 -6.15
CA MET A 1 -12.64 18.17 -5.53
C MET A 1 -12.59 19.66 -5.20
N ILE A 2 -11.55 20.15 -4.51
CA ILE A 2 -11.38 21.57 -4.12
C ILE A 2 -11.34 22.53 -5.34
N PHE A 3 -10.58 22.19 -6.39
CA PHE A 3 -10.55 23.00 -7.63
C PHE A 3 -11.91 23.13 -8.32
N MET A 4 -12.74 22.08 -8.28
CA MET A 4 -14.09 22.11 -8.86
C MET A 4 -15.03 23.00 -8.05
N GLN A 5 -14.89 22.99 -6.71
CA GLN A 5 -15.64 23.87 -5.81
C GLN A 5 -15.28 25.34 -6.05
N ILE A 6 -13.98 25.66 -6.15
CA ILE A 6 -13.49 27.01 -6.45
C ILE A 6 -13.98 27.47 -7.84
N TYR A 7 -13.86 26.61 -8.85
CA TYR A 7 -14.32 26.91 -10.22
C TYR A 7 -15.84 27.15 -10.27
N LEU A 8 -16.64 26.32 -9.61
CA LEU A 8 -18.09 26.49 -9.52
C LEU A 8 -18.45 27.77 -8.77
N GLN A 9 -17.76 28.09 -7.67
CA GLN A 9 -18.02 29.29 -6.88
C GLN A 9 -17.71 30.57 -7.66
N ILE A 10 -16.61 30.59 -8.43
CA ILE A 10 -16.26 31.69 -9.35
C ILE A 10 -17.33 31.82 -10.45
N LEU A 11 -17.77 30.71 -11.06
CA LEU A 11 -18.81 30.73 -12.09
C LEU A 11 -20.15 31.25 -11.57
N PHE A 12 -20.60 30.77 -10.41
CA PHE A 12 -21.86 31.19 -9.79
C PHE A 12 -21.85 32.65 -9.34
N THR A 13 -20.69 33.20 -8.98
CA THR A 13 -20.56 34.60 -8.59
C THR A 13 -20.74 35.54 -9.79
N ASN A 14 -20.21 35.18 -10.96
CA ASN A 14 -20.37 35.95 -12.20
C ASN A 14 -21.80 35.92 -12.78
N MET A 15 -22.62 34.94 -12.39
CA MET A 15 -23.99 34.76 -12.88
C MET A 15 -24.95 35.89 -12.52
N ARG A 16 -24.70 36.67 -11.46
CA ARG A 16 -25.65 37.70 -10.99
C ARG A 16 -25.84 38.82 -12.02
N LYS A 17 -24.81 39.14 -12.81
CA LYS A 17 -24.75 40.29 -13.73
C LYS A 17 -25.30 40.03 -15.15
N LEU A 18 -25.72 38.81 -15.49
CA LEU A 18 -26.15 38.47 -16.86
C LEU A 18 -27.64 38.73 -17.17
N PRO A 19 -27.99 39.04 -18.44
CA PRO A 19 -29.38 39.08 -18.92
C PRO A 19 -30.08 37.72 -18.78
N LYS A 20 -31.42 37.72 -18.57
CA LYS A 20 -32.21 36.50 -18.32
C LYS A 20 -32.01 35.40 -19.39
N ARG A 21 -31.91 35.75 -20.68
CA ARG A 21 -31.72 34.78 -21.78
C ARG A 21 -30.35 34.09 -21.74
N LEU A 22 -29.26 34.80 -21.42
CA LEU A 22 -27.91 34.21 -21.31
C LEU A 22 -27.74 33.35 -20.06
N LYS A 23 -28.46 33.66 -18.96
CA LYS A 23 -28.45 32.84 -17.74
C LYS A 23 -28.91 31.40 -17.98
N ILE A 24 -29.87 31.19 -18.90
CA ILE A 24 -30.39 29.86 -19.24
C ILE A 24 -29.33 29.06 -20.02
N LEU A 25 -28.75 29.67 -21.07
CA LEU A 25 -27.71 29.03 -21.88
C LEU A 25 -26.47 28.69 -21.04
N HIS A 26 -26.05 29.60 -20.16
CA HIS A 26 -24.91 29.38 -19.28
C HIS A 26 -25.19 28.26 -18.25
N ARG A 27 -26.38 28.20 -17.65
CA ARG A 27 -26.79 27.07 -16.78
C ARG A 27 -26.74 25.75 -17.53
N TYR A 28 -27.22 25.72 -18.77
CA TYR A 28 -27.17 24.52 -19.61
C TYR A 28 -25.73 24.06 -19.88
N LEU A 29 -24.81 24.98 -20.18
CA LEU A 29 -23.39 24.65 -20.40
C LEU A 29 -22.69 24.15 -19.13
N ILE A 30 -23.00 24.74 -17.97
CA ILE A 30 -22.51 24.24 -16.67
C ILE A 30 -23.01 22.82 -16.43
N LEU A 31 -24.33 22.61 -16.53
CA LEU A 31 -24.96 21.30 -16.35
C LEU A 31 -24.35 20.27 -17.30
N ARG A 32 -24.16 20.61 -18.57
CA ARG A 32 -23.53 19.74 -19.57
C ARG A 32 -22.09 19.39 -19.21
N THR A 33 -21.32 20.34 -18.72
CA THR A 33 -19.91 20.13 -18.31
C THR A 33 -19.83 19.25 -17.06
N VAL A 34 -20.66 19.55 -16.05
CA VAL A 34 -20.75 18.76 -14.81
C VAL A 34 -21.20 17.32 -15.12
N MET A 35 -22.21 17.13 -15.97
CA MET A 35 -22.65 15.78 -16.36
C MET A 35 -21.56 15.01 -17.12
N LYS A 36 -20.75 15.67 -17.95
CA LYS A 36 -19.61 15.02 -18.62
C LYS A 36 -18.55 14.55 -17.63
N GLU A 37 -18.20 15.37 -16.64
CA GLU A 37 -17.21 14.99 -15.62
C GLU A 37 -17.73 13.87 -14.70
N ILE A 38 -19.01 13.92 -14.33
CA ILE A 38 -19.66 12.82 -13.59
C ILE A 38 -19.64 11.52 -14.41
N SER A 39 -19.96 11.59 -15.70
CA SER A 39 -19.93 10.43 -16.60
C SER A 39 -18.53 9.82 -16.73
N LYS A 40 -17.48 10.64 -16.86
CA LYS A 40 -16.09 10.16 -16.87
C LYS A 40 -15.69 9.51 -15.56
N ALA A 41 -16.05 10.11 -14.43
CA ALA A 41 -15.77 9.55 -13.11
C ALA A 41 -16.45 8.18 -12.92
N LEU A 42 -17.73 8.07 -13.31
CA LEU A 42 -18.47 6.80 -13.32
C LEU A 42 -17.79 5.75 -14.22
N ALA A 43 -17.40 6.11 -15.43
CA ALA A 43 -16.72 5.19 -16.34
C ALA A 43 -15.38 4.69 -15.76
N CYS A 44 -14.61 5.57 -15.12
CA CYS A 44 -13.37 5.20 -14.43
C CYS A 44 -13.64 4.22 -13.29
N ILE A 45 -14.61 4.51 -12.42
CA ILE A 45 -15.01 3.63 -11.30
C ILE A 45 -15.46 2.25 -11.82
N VAL A 46 -16.31 2.22 -12.85
CA VAL A 46 -16.77 0.95 -13.46
C VAL A 46 -15.60 0.16 -14.04
N THR A 47 -14.66 0.81 -14.72
CA THR A 47 -13.47 0.16 -15.28
C THR A 47 -12.58 -0.42 -14.17
N LEU A 48 -12.40 0.31 -13.08
CA LEU A 48 -11.69 -0.15 -11.88
C LEU A 48 -12.37 -1.38 -11.24
N ILE A 49 -13.70 -1.35 -11.12
CA ILE A 49 -14.48 -2.47 -10.57
C ILE A 49 -14.34 -3.71 -11.47
N LEU A 50 -14.54 -3.55 -12.79
CA LEU A 50 -14.47 -4.65 -13.74
C LEU A 50 -13.07 -5.27 -13.83
N SER A 51 -12.02 -4.45 -13.85
CA SER A 51 -10.63 -4.93 -13.84
C SER A 51 -10.27 -5.63 -12.52
N GLY A 52 -10.78 -5.13 -11.39
CA GLY A 52 -10.66 -5.79 -10.09
C GLY A 52 -11.34 -7.15 -10.07
N LEU A 53 -12.59 -7.25 -10.54
CA LEU A 53 -13.35 -8.50 -10.66
C LEU A 53 -12.66 -9.53 -11.57
N TYR A 54 -12.17 -9.08 -12.74
CA TYR A 54 -11.42 -9.93 -13.65
C TYR A 54 -10.17 -10.51 -12.97
N SER A 55 -9.41 -9.66 -12.28
CA SER A 55 -8.21 -10.08 -11.55
C SER A 55 -8.55 -11.06 -10.42
N LEU A 56 -9.66 -10.85 -9.71
CA LEU A 56 -10.09 -11.70 -8.59
C LEU A 56 -10.44 -13.14 -9.03
N VAL A 57 -10.88 -13.32 -10.27
CA VAL A 57 -11.20 -14.65 -10.85
C VAL A 57 -10.01 -15.26 -11.58
N MET A 58 -9.31 -14.46 -12.38
CA MET A 58 -8.22 -14.95 -13.22
C MET A 58 -6.94 -15.21 -12.45
N TYR A 59 -6.67 -14.43 -11.39
CA TYR A 59 -5.45 -14.59 -10.59
C TYR A 59 -5.40 -15.92 -9.83
N PRO A 60 -6.47 -16.40 -9.15
CA PRO A 60 -6.49 -17.74 -8.59
C PRO A 60 -6.30 -18.85 -9.62
N LEU A 61 -6.92 -18.71 -10.80
CA LEU A 61 -6.78 -19.70 -11.89
C LEU A 61 -5.35 -19.73 -12.45
N TYR A 62 -4.73 -18.56 -12.62
CA TYR A 62 -3.33 -18.44 -12.98
C TYR A 62 -2.43 -19.09 -11.93
N LEU A 63 -2.66 -18.80 -10.65
CA LEU A 63 -1.89 -19.34 -9.52
C LEU A 63 -1.98 -20.88 -9.47
N CYS A 64 -3.19 -21.43 -9.64
CA CYS A 64 -3.41 -22.88 -9.67
C CYS A 64 -2.73 -23.54 -10.87
N ARG A 65 -2.74 -22.90 -12.05
CA ARG A 65 -2.10 -23.43 -13.27
C ARG A 65 -0.58 -23.39 -13.17
N ASN A 66 -0.03 -22.40 -12.48
CA ASN A 66 1.40 -22.13 -12.38
C ASN A 66 1.95 -22.41 -10.96
N LEU A 67 1.36 -23.35 -10.23
CA LEU A 67 1.71 -23.62 -8.83
C LEU A 67 3.20 -24.00 -8.64
N GLY A 68 3.78 -24.76 -9.58
CA GLY A 68 5.21 -25.09 -9.60
C GLY A 68 6.14 -23.91 -9.91
N TYR A 69 5.66 -22.90 -10.63
CA TYR A 69 6.37 -21.65 -10.91
C TYR A 69 6.48 -20.79 -9.65
N HIS A 70 5.44 -20.74 -8.82
CA HIS A 70 5.42 -19.95 -7.58
C HIS A 70 6.34 -20.49 -6.48
N PHE A 71 6.68 -21.78 -6.54
CA PHE A 71 7.73 -22.38 -5.71
C PHE A 71 9.15 -22.05 -6.21
N ARG A 72 9.32 -21.76 -7.50
CA ARG A 72 10.62 -21.44 -8.12
C ARG A 72 10.90 -19.93 -8.16
N SER A 73 9.86 -19.10 -8.24
CA SER A 73 9.92 -17.64 -8.13
C SER A 73 8.77 -17.17 -7.24
N PRO A 74 9.03 -16.48 -6.12
CA PRO A 74 8.00 -16.22 -5.14
C PRO A 74 6.91 -15.31 -5.73
N SER A 75 5.66 -15.77 -5.76
CA SER A 75 4.52 -14.91 -6.07
C SER A 75 4.34 -13.88 -4.98
N VAL A 76 4.60 -12.62 -5.30
CA VAL A 76 4.42 -11.49 -4.38
C VAL A 76 3.11 -11.57 -3.62
N LEU A 77 1.98 -11.77 -4.32
CA LEU A 77 0.66 -11.80 -3.66
C LEU A 77 0.42 -13.04 -2.78
N LEU A 78 0.97 -14.21 -3.14
CA LEU A 78 0.84 -15.41 -2.31
C LEU A 78 1.58 -15.23 -0.98
N TYR A 79 2.84 -14.81 -1.05
CA TYR A 79 3.65 -14.61 0.15
C TYR A 79 3.17 -13.41 0.95
N ALA A 80 2.72 -12.33 0.31
CA ALA A 80 2.04 -11.22 0.99
C ALA A 80 0.80 -11.71 1.76
N THR A 81 0.02 -12.64 1.20
CA THR A 81 -1.13 -13.24 1.89
C THR A 81 -0.69 -14.03 3.11
N ILE A 82 0.41 -14.79 3.03
CA ILE A 82 0.96 -15.52 4.18
C ILE A 82 1.36 -14.54 5.30
N PHE A 83 2.15 -13.51 4.98
CA PHE A 83 2.56 -12.51 5.97
C PHE A 83 1.38 -11.77 6.59
N PHE A 84 0.37 -11.42 5.77
CA PHE A 84 -0.89 -10.85 6.25
C PHE A 84 -1.61 -11.78 7.24
N ILE A 85 -1.71 -13.08 6.94
CA ILE A 85 -2.36 -14.05 7.84
C ILE A 85 -1.60 -14.15 9.16
N VAL A 86 -0.27 -14.16 9.14
CA VAL A 86 0.56 -14.20 10.35
C VAL A 86 0.36 -12.94 11.20
N ASP A 87 0.37 -11.75 10.59
CA ASP A 87 0.09 -10.49 11.28
C ASP A 87 -1.32 -10.49 11.91
N ARG A 88 -2.34 -10.91 11.15
CA ARG A 88 -3.71 -10.97 11.66
C ARG A 88 -3.88 -11.96 12.80
N TYR A 89 -3.25 -13.14 12.70
CA TYR A 89 -3.31 -14.15 13.74
C TYR A 89 -2.67 -13.66 15.04
N THR A 90 -1.46 -13.08 14.96
CA THR A 90 -0.74 -12.55 16.13
C THR A 90 -1.50 -11.39 16.79
N LYS A 91 -2.04 -10.45 16.01
CA LYS A 91 -2.90 -9.37 16.53
C LYS A 91 -4.17 -9.89 17.20
N LEU A 92 -4.83 -10.89 16.62
CA LEU A 92 -6.03 -11.49 17.21
C LEU A 92 -5.71 -12.16 18.56
N LEU A 93 -4.58 -12.87 18.66
CA LEU A 93 -4.13 -13.46 19.91
C LEU A 93 -3.93 -12.40 21.00
N VAL A 94 -3.24 -11.30 20.67
CA VAL A 94 -3.00 -10.18 21.59
C VAL A 94 -4.31 -9.54 22.03
N VAL A 95 -5.23 -9.25 21.11
CA VAL A 95 -6.52 -8.64 21.45
C VAL A 95 -7.33 -9.54 22.39
N ASN A 96 -7.39 -10.84 22.11
CA ASN A 96 -8.14 -11.81 22.93
C ASN A 96 -7.55 -11.98 24.34
N HIS A 97 -6.23 -11.80 24.50
CA HIS A 97 -5.54 -11.91 25.79
C HIS A 97 -5.16 -10.55 26.38
N SER A 98 -5.75 -9.46 25.88
CA SER A 98 -5.40 -8.09 26.29
C SER A 98 -5.53 -7.83 27.79
N HIS A 99 -6.42 -8.55 28.49
CA HIS A 99 -6.59 -8.49 29.94
C HIS A 99 -5.39 -9.01 30.75
N GLN A 100 -4.48 -9.76 30.10
CA GLN A 100 -3.28 -10.33 30.72
C GLN A 100 -2.04 -9.47 30.44
N LEU A 101 -2.14 -8.45 29.60
CA LEU A 101 -1.02 -7.61 29.16
C LEU A 101 -0.93 -6.32 30.00
N PRO A 102 0.28 -5.77 30.21
CA PRO A 102 1.58 -6.21 29.67
C PRO A 102 2.21 -7.39 30.43
N ILE A 103 2.98 -8.21 29.71
CA ILE A 103 3.78 -9.33 30.25
C ILE A 103 5.24 -9.11 29.88
N LYS A 104 6.12 -9.09 30.89
CA LYS A 104 7.57 -9.13 30.66
C LYS A 104 7.95 -10.54 30.20
N VAL A 105 8.40 -10.67 28.96
CA VAL A 105 8.81 -11.96 28.37
C VAL A 105 10.30 -12.20 28.61
N ILE A 106 11.11 -11.15 28.48
CA ILE A 106 12.53 -11.15 28.88
C ILE A 106 12.72 -9.94 29.79
N ASP A 107 13.14 -10.19 31.03
CA ASP A 107 13.37 -9.14 32.01
C ASP A 107 14.29 -8.05 31.44
N ASP A 108 13.86 -6.80 31.64
CA ASP A 108 14.54 -5.56 31.23
C ASP A 108 14.89 -5.41 29.73
N LEU A 109 14.39 -6.30 28.86
CA LEU A 109 14.62 -6.25 27.41
C LEU A 109 13.33 -6.29 26.58
N PHE A 110 12.39 -7.18 26.89
CA PHE A 110 11.26 -7.43 26.00
C PHE A 110 9.95 -7.64 26.76
N THR A 111 8.97 -6.80 26.43
CA THR A 111 7.62 -6.83 27.00
C THR A 111 6.61 -7.04 25.87
N LEU A 112 5.73 -8.01 26.05
CA LEU A 112 4.51 -8.12 25.24
C LEU A 112 3.46 -7.19 25.84
N THR A 113 2.95 -6.26 25.04
CA THR A 113 1.98 -5.25 25.48
C THR A 113 0.78 -5.19 24.52
N TYR A 114 -0.19 -4.32 24.81
CA TYR A 114 -1.31 -4.05 23.92
C TYR A 114 -1.52 -2.54 23.78
N VAL A 115 -1.11 -2.00 22.64
CA VAL A 115 -1.21 -0.58 22.31
C VAL A 115 -2.11 -0.40 21.08
N LYS A 116 -3.04 0.56 21.18
CA LYS A 116 -3.88 1.00 20.06
C LYS A 116 -3.24 2.23 19.44
N ASN A 117 -2.67 2.08 18.26
CA ASN A 117 -1.96 3.16 17.58
C ASN A 117 -2.85 3.84 16.52
N PRO A 118 -3.34 5.06 16.75
CA PRO A 118 -4.19 5.77 15.79
C PRO A 118 -3.40 6.41 14.63
N GLY A 119 -2.08 6.57 14.78
CA GLY A 119 -1.22 7.28 13.83
C GLY A 119 -0.44 6.36 12.88
N VAL A 120 0.62 6.93 12.31
CA VAL A 120 1.71 6.22 11.60
C VAL A 120 2.88 6.05 12.58
N ALA A 121 3.95 5.37 12.17
CA ALA A 121 5.21 5.29 12.92
C ALA A 121 5.60 6.64 13.55
N PHE A 122 6.14 6.59 14.77
CA PHE A 122 6.53 7.76 15.59
C PHE A 122 5.37 8.71 15.96
N GLY A 123 4.12 8.27 15.87
CA GLY A 123 2.95 9.07 16.29
C GLY A 123 2.59 10.20 15.33
N TRP A 124 3.06 10.15 14.09
CA TRP A 124 2.65 11.12 13.06
C TRP A 124 1.19 10.88 12.65
N PHE A 125 0.45 11.96 12.39
CA PHE A 125 -0.96 11.95 11.97
C PHE A 125 -1.96 11.26 12.94
N PRO A 126 -1.91 11.51 14.26
CA PRO A 126 -2.74 10.77 15.23
C PRO A 126 -4.25 11.02 15.06
N ASP A 127 -4.65 12.20 14.60
CA ASP A 127 -6.06 12.56 14.37
C ASP A 127 -6.52 12.35 12.92
N TRP A 128 -5.61 11.94 12.03
CA TRP A 128 -5.84 11.89 10.59
C TRP A 128 -5.84 10.44 10.13
N ARG A 129 -7.02 9.81 10.20
CA ARG A 129 -7.21 8.41 9.79
C ARG A 129 -7.03 8.15 8.30
N LEU A 130 -7.31 9.15 7.44
CA LEU A 130 -7.35 8.98 5.99
C LEU A 130 -5.98 8.91 5.30
N PRO A 131 -4.99 9.77 5.59
CA PRO A 131 -3.70 9.74 4.89
C PRO A 131 -2.98 8.38 4.96
N PRO A 132 -2.89 7.68 6.11
CA PRO A 132 -2.22 6.38 6.19
C PRO A 132 -2.93 5.30 5.36
N ILE A 133 -4.26 5.35 5.33
CA ILE A 133 -5.10 4.45 4.52
C ILE A 133 -4.83 4.68 3.03
N ILE A 134 -4.84 5.95 2.59
CA ILE A 134 -4.60 6.31 1.19
C ILE A 134 -3.18 5.92 0.76
N MET A 135 -2.19 6.17 1.62
CA MET A 135 -0.80 5.80 1.37
C MET A 135 -0.64 4.29 1.22
N ALA A 136 -1.18 3.50 2.17
CA ALA A 136 -1.12 2.05 2.12
C ALA A 136 -1.82 1.48 0.87
N LEU A 137 -3.03 1.96 0.56
CA LEU A 137 -3.75 1.57 -0.66
C LEU A 137 -2.95 1.87 -1.93
N THR A 138 -2.35 3.06 -2.00
CA THR A 138 -1.53 3.49 -3.13
C THR A 138 -0.31 2.59 -3.29
N MET A 139 0.43 2.32 -2.21
CA MET A 139 1.58 1.41 -2.23
C MET A 139 1.19 -0.01 -2.64
N ILE A 140 0.12 -0.57 -2.07
CA ILE A 140 -0.35 -1.92 -2.40
C ILE A 140 -0.70 -2.02 -3.88
N ILE A 141 -1.42 -1.05 -4.44
CA ILE A 141 -1.80 -1.05 -5.86
C ILE A 141 -0.56 -0.97 -6.76
N ILE A 142 0.33 -0.01 -6.48
CA ILE A 142 1.54 0.21 -7.28
C ILE A 142 2.42 -1.04 -7.24
N ILE A 143 2.76 -1.53 -6.06
CA ILE A 143 3.66 -2.68 -5.90
C ILE A 143 3.04 -3.93 -6.52
N SER A 144 1.75 -4.18 -6.27
CA SER A 144 1.07 -5.36 -6.85
C SER A 144 1.05 -5.29 -8.37
N TYR A 145 0.81 -4.13 -8.96
CA TYR A 145 0.82 -3.95 -10.41
C TYR A 145 2.22 -4.16 -11.01
N TYR A 146 3.26 -3.55 -10.41
CA TYR A 146 4.63 -3.73 -10.89
C TYR A 146 5.13 -5.16 -10.69
N SER A 147 4.70 -5.85 -9.61
CA SER A 147 5.09 -7.24 -9.34
C SER A 147 4.72 -8.23 -10.44
N LEU A 148 3.70 -7.92 -11.25
CA LEU A 148 3.30 -8.74 -12.39
C LEU A 148 4.27 -8.64 -13.58
N LYS A 149 5.16 -7.64 -13.57
CA LYS A 149 6.13 -7.37 -14.63
C LYS A 149 7.56 -7.75 -14.27
N LEU A 150 7.82 -8.15 -13.02
CA LEU A 150 9.17 -8.52 -12.60
C LEU A 150 9.65 -9.79 -13.33
N PRO A 151 10.92 -9.86 -13.77
CA PRO A 151 11.56 -11.11 -14.18
C PRO A 151 11.46 -12.19 -13.10
N GLU A 152 11.60 -13.45 -13.50
CA GLU A 152 11.50 -14.59 -12.57
C GLU A 152 12.71 -14.69 -11.64
N GLU A 153 13.85 -14.21 -12.13
CA GLU A 153 15.19 -14.28 -11.56
C GLU A 153 15.37 -13.31 -10.39
N GLU A 154 14.60 -12.21 -10.37
CA GLU A 154 14.58 -11.17 -9.34
C GLU A 154 13.89 -11.64 -8.04
N ARG A 155 14.41 -12.73 -7.48
CA ARG A 155 13.82 -13.39 -6.30
C ARG A 155 13.87 -12.50 -5.06
N LEU A 156 14.97 -11.77 -4.86
CA LEU A 156 15.14 -10.92 -3.68
C LEU A 156 14.16 -9.75 -3.71
N THR A 157 14.04 -9.09 -4.86
CA THR A 157 13.05 -8.05 -5.13
C THR A 157 11.64 -8.57 -4.87
N ARG A 158 11.27 -9.74 -5.41
CA ARG A 158 9.94 -10.34 -5.20
C ARG A 158 9.64 -10.63 -3.73
N TRP A 159 10.60 -11.15 -2.96
CA TRP A 159 10.43 -11.33 -1.51
C TRP A 159 10.24 -9.99 -0.80
N SER A 160 11.03 -8.99 -1.16
CA SER A 160 10.94 -7.63 -0.61
C SER A 160 9.56 -7.03 -0.84
N LEU A 161 9.05 -7.13 -2.07
CA LEU A 161 7.71 -6.65 -2.43
C LEU A 161 6.61 -7.44 -1.72
N ALA A 162 6.77 -8.76 -1.53
CA ALA A 162 5.80 -9.60 -0.82
C ALA A 162 5.66 -9.17 0.65
N LEU A 163 6.78 -8.92 1.31
CA LEU A 163 6.84 -8.44 2.69
C LEU A 163 6.21 -7.05 2.83
N LEU A 164 6.57 -6.11 1.94
CA LEU A 164 6.00 -4.77 1.88
C LEU A 164 4.48 -4.79 1.72
N VAL A 165 3.97 -5.55 0.73
CA VAL A 165 2.53 -5.65 0.47
C VAL A 165 1.81 -6.35 1.61
N GLY A 166 2.36 -7.46 2.13
CA GLY A 166 1.76 -8.21 3.23
C GLY A 166 1.62 -7.37 4.51
N GLY A 167 2.69 -6.68 4.90
CA GLY A 167 2.69 -5.78 6.05
C GLY A 167 1.76 -4.58 5.85
N ALA A 168 1.80 -3.94 4.66
CA ALA A 168 0.90 -2.83 4.34
C ALA A 168 -0.58 -3.24 4.41
N ILE A 169 -0.95 -4.44 3.92
CA ILE A 169 -2.32 -4.95 4.00
C ILE A 169 -2.72 -5.21 5.46
N GLY A 170 -1.84 -5.79 6.29
CA GLY A 170 -2.12 -6.05 7.71
C GLY A 170 -2.45 -4.78 8.50
N ASN A 171 -1.60 -3.76 8.32
CA ASN A 171 -1.76 -2.46 8.95
C ASN A 171 -2.91 -1.62 8.36
N LEU A 172 -3.24 -1.81 7.08
CA LEU A 172 -4.42 -1.21 6.44
C LEU A 172 -5.72 -1.83 6.97
N TYR A 173 -5.76 -3.15 7.12
CA TYR A 173 -6.93 -3.86 7.65
C TYR A 173 -7.33 -3.31 9.01
N ASP A 174 -6.40 -3.18 9.95
CA ASP A 174 -6.70 -2.67 11.28
C ASP A 174 -7.24 -1.24 11.24
N ARG A 175 -6.66 -0.38 10.40
CA ARG A 175 -7.13 1.00 10.24
C ARG A 175 -8.54 1.09 9.66
N VAL A 176 -8.88 0.22 8.71
CA VAL A 176 -10.22 0.19 8.09
C VAL A 176 -11.26 -0.40 9.05
N VAL A 177 -10.90 -1.45 9.78
CA VAL A 177 -11.84 -2.22 10.62
C VAL A 177 -11.97 -1.64 12.03
N TYR A 178 -10.85 -1.26 12.66
CA TYR A 178 -10.80 -0.79 14.05
C TYR A 178 -10.55 0.72 14.18
N GLY A 179 -10.01 1.36 13.14
CA GLY A 179 -9.65 2.78 13.17
C GLY A 179 -8.31 3.11 13.82
N PHE A 180 -7.54 2.08 14.19
CA PHE A 180 -6.19 2.13 14.77
C PHE A 180 -5.47 0.81 14.46
N VAL A 181 -4.15 0.77 14.60
CA VAL A 181 -3.33 -0.43 14.48
C VAL A 181 -3.12 -1.07 15.86
N VAL A 182 -3.12 -2.41 15.92
CA VAL A 182 -2.78 -3.16 17.14
C VAL A 182 -1.27 -3.41 17.19
N ASP A 183 -0.59 -2.75 18.11
CA ASP A 183 0.85 -2.88 18.36
C ASP A 183 1.11 -3.60 19.69
N PHE A 184 2.15 -4.43 19.75
CA PHE A 184 2.35 -5.32 20.89
C PHE A 184 3.78 -5.70 21.26
N PHE A 185 4.76 -5.47 20.39
CA PHE A 185 6.17 -5.69 20.72
C PHE A 185 6.79 -4.41 21.30
N LEU A 186 7.23 -4.47 22.55
CA LEU A 186 7.95 -3.39 23.23
C LEU A 186 9.34 -3.88 23.64
N PHE A 187 10.38 -3.25 23.09
CA PHE A 187 11.77 -3.51 23.45
C PHE A 187 12.35 -2.36 24.29
N HIS A 188 13.12 -2.73 25.31
CA HIS A 188 13.75 -1.84 26.27
C HIS A 188 15.28 -1.84 26.05
N PHE A 189 15.87 -0.65 25.98
CA PHE A 189 17.31 -0.44 25.85
C PHE A 189 17.78 0.53 26.96
N GLY A 190 17.99 -0.01 28.16
CA GLY A 190 18.35 0.79 29.33
C GLY A 190 17.21 1.73 29.71
N SER A 191 17.43 3.05 29.59
CA SER A 191 16.40 4.07 29.86
C SER A 191 15.53 4.44 28.64
N PHE A 192 15.77 3.81 27.49
CA PHE A 192 15.06 4.09 26.25
C PHE A 192 14.13 2.94 25.87
N ASP A 193 12.86 3.26 25.62
CA ASP A 193 11.86 2.33 25.12
C ASP A 193 11.70 2.53 23.61
N PHE A 194 11.89 1.46 22.85
CA PHE A 194 11.62 1.49 21.41
C PHE A 194 10.11 1.62 21.16
N PRO A 195 9.67 2.39 20.15
CA PRO A 195 8.24 2.50 19.82
C PRO A 195 7.60 1.12 19.64
N VAL A 196 6.40 0.92 20.20
CA VAL A 196 5.72 -0.37 20.11
C VAL A 196 5.37 -0.67 18.64
N PHE A 197 5.64 -1.89 18.19
CA PHE A 197 5.41 -2.33 16.81
C PHE A 197 4.75 -3.71 16.75
N ASN A 198 4.46 -4.17 15.53
CA ASN A 198 3.82 -5.47 15.26
C ASN A 198 4.54 -6.24 14.13
N ILE A 199 4.00 -7.40 13.76
CA ILE A 199 4.55 -8.26 12.69
C ILE A 199 4.49 -7.57 11.32
N ALA A 200 3.41 -6.84 11.01
CA ALA A 200 3.32 -6.07 9.77
C ALA A 200 4.42 -4.99 9.66
N ASP A 201 4.79 -4.33 10.76
CA ASP A 201 5.90 -3.36 10.78
C ASP A 201 7.24 -4.06 10.50
N ILE A 202 7.50 -5.20 11.15
CA ILE A 202 8.70 -6.01 10.89
C ILE A 202 8.76 -6.42 9.42
N ALA A 203 7.64 -6.87 8.84
CA ALA A 203 7.59 -7.24 7.43
C ALA A 203 7.94 -6.05 6.53
N ILE A 204 7.40 -4.86 6.81
CA ILE A 204 7.72 -3.65 6.06
C ILE A 204 9.22 -3.33 6.18
N ASP A 205 9.77 -3.27 7.39
CA ASP A 205 11.18 -2.90 7.62
C ASP A 205 12.15 -3.88 6.96
N VAL A 206 11.90 -5.19 7.10
CA VAL A 206 12.70 -6.23 6.43
C VAL A 206 12.56 -6.14 4.91
N GLY A 207 11.35 -5.91 4.40
CA GLY A 207 11.10 -5.74 2.97
C GLY A 207 11.82 -4.52 2.39
N VAL A 208 11.80 -3.38 3.09
CA VAL A 208 12.57 -2.18 2.70
C VAL A 208 14.07 -2.49 2.72
N PHE A 209 14.56 -3.14 3.77
CA PHE A 209 15.98 -3.48 3.89
C PHE A 209 16.44 -4.42 2.77
N MET A 210 15.66 -5.46 2.45
CA MET A 210 15.98 -6.38 1.36
C MET A 210 15.98 -5.68 0.00
N LEU A 211 15.00 -4.80 -0.25
CA LEU A 211 14.95 -4.02 -1.49
C LEU A 211 16.14 -3.06 -1.61
N PHE A 212 16.54 -2.45 -0.50
CA PHE A 212 17.74 -1.60 -0.45
C PHE A 212 18.99 -2.41 -0.78
N VAL A 213 19.15 -3.60 -0.19
CA VAL A 213 20.30 -4.47 -0.48
C VAL A 213 20.34 -4.87 -1.96
N ASP A 214 19.19 -5.21 -2.53
CA ASP A 214 19.06 -5.60 -3.93
C ASP A 214 19.48 -4.50 -4.90
N ILE A 215 18.96 -3.28 -4.69
CA ILE A 215 19.22 -2.13 -5.56
C ILE A 215 20.68 -1.65 -5.47
N PHE A 216 21.24 -1.59 -4.26
CA PHE A 216 22.54 -0.95 -4.06
C PHE A 216 23.75 -1.88 -4.08
N PHE A 217 23.56 -3.20 -3.93
CA PHE A 217 24.67 -4.14 -3.81
C PHE A 217 24.62 -5.33 -4.77
N LEU A 218 23.46 -5.67 -5.34
CA LEU A 218 23.28 -6.90 -6.12
C LEU A 218 22.85 -6.67 -7.56
N SER A 219 22.19 -5.53 -7.84
CA SER A 219 21.83 -5.17 -9.20
C SER A 219 23.10 -4.82 -9.99
N PRO A 220 23.41 -5.52 -11.10
CA PRO A 220 24.55 -5.19 -11.94
C PRO A 220 24.37 -3.78 -12.50
N ASP A 221 25.44 -2.98 -12.51
CA ASP A 221 25.40 -1.63 -13.07
C ASP A 221 25.01 -1.72 -14.56
N GLU A 222 23.97 -0.99 -14.97
CA GLU A 222 23.56 -0.86 -16.40
C GLU A 222 24.74 -0.39 -17.28
N ASP A 223 25.75 0.24 -16.68
CA ASP A 223 26.97 0.68 -17.34
C ASP A 223 27.93 -0.49 -17.70
N GLU A 224 27.96 -1.58 -16.93
CA GLU A 224 28.78 -2.76 -17.27
C GLU A 224 28.17 -3.58 -18.41
N GLU A 225 26.85 -3.69 -18.47
CA GLU A 225 26.15 -4.46 -19.50
C GLU A 225 26.23 -3.78 -20.88
N ASN A 226 26.03 -2.46 -20.93
CA ASN A 226 26.21 -1.67 -22.16
C ASN A 226 27.67 -1.65 -22.64
N ASN A 227 28.65 -1.60 -21.73
CA ASN A 227 30.06 -1.67 -22.11
C ASN A 227 30.42 -3.04 -22.68
N ASN A 228 29.92 -4.14 -22.08
CA ASN A 228 30.16 -5.50 -22.55
C ASN A 228 29.49 -5.78 -23.91
N GLU A 229 28.27 -5.28 -24.16
CA GLU A 229 27.63 -5.37 -25.48
C GLU A 229 28.35 -4.51 -26.54
N SER A 230 28.86 -3.33 -26.17
CA SER A 230 29.68 -2.51 -27.07
C SER A 230 31.00 -3.20 -27.45
N LEU A 231 31.66 -3.85 -26.48
CA LEU A 231 32.90 -4.61 -26.71
C LEU A 231 32.66 -5.85 -27.56
N ALA A 232 31.54 -6.55 -27.37
CA ALA A 232 31.14 -7.70 -28.19
C ALA A 232 30.77 -7.31 -29.63
N SER A 233 30.16 -6.15 -29.84
CA SER A 233 29.80 -5.66 -31.18
C SER A 233 30.98 -5.04 -31.95
N THR A 234 32.01 -4.57 -31.26
CA THR A 234 33.23 -4.02 -31.90
C THR A 234 34.25 -5.11 -32.25
N SER A 235 34.09 -6.33 -31.73
CA SER A 235 34.99 -7.48 -31.96
C SER A 235 34.47 -8.50 -32.98
N ALA A 236 33.31 -8.24 -33.59
CA ALA A 236 32.71 -9.00 -34.69
C ALA A 236 32.93 -8.30 -36.05
#